data_AF-A0A1B6IQL0-F1
#
_entry.id   AF-A0A1B6IQL0-F1
#
_cell.length_a   1.000
_cell.length_b   1.000
_cell.length_c   1.000
_cell.angle_alpha   90.00
_cell.angle_beta   90.00
_cell.angle_gamma   90.00
#
_symmetry.space_group_name_H-M   'P 1'
#
loop_
_entity.id
_entity.type
_entity.pdbx_description
1 polymer ?
#
loop_
_entity_poly.entity_id
_entity_poly.type
_entity_poly.pdbx_seq_one_letter_code
_entity_poly.pdbx_strand_id
1 'polypeptide(L)'
;MMGFSYEKRYLKRPRLGPPDVYPQEPRQKEDELTTVNVKHGFTIVPQLPDEFGTARNCNITALKVGQYFNAILGKKDELNTLPDPGRKRQQINPKDNFWPATNRSKAAIETWFKDLAGSKPLLSLSKKAPNFNKKEEIFPLLCEYQVPLMRAAWFIKLSSAYTVAISEAKIKKRQMPDPTQEWTGTLLKFMKEQLCKPLSDYYTSSSTTIMSDDQKLALRQWQYCVNLIKHMYQEGLLERQETLQWILELLERPLRSTSSSEDGLFRLFLPLALQYMEEFVQSELLSRKISYLCSRKISQLCSGEPQSGGGVSPNSPAIHNTPTNSGNTQSSTGQQQSSNSLIATQGGTNTANTLSVMFNEYLSCPHHRDLILGLSAILQVVTLECPTALVWNCIGEGKSTSVLNGSPLDHLPCSPAALPMPQRSTNPHVRNQLKLGEELIKQRSQAAEGRWSCDKWQQSSAGVTTVKVLNALDALDRHSFERVDAGNSL
;
A
#
# COMPACT_ATOMS: atom_id res chain seq x y z
N MET A 1 -23.98 -30.72 55.50
CA MET A 1 -23.06 -31.77 55.02
C MET A 1 -22.16 -32.17 56.18
N MET A 2 -22.36 -33.36 56.74
CA MET A 2 -21.35 -33.99 57.59
C MET A 2 -20.13 -34.33 56.71
N GLY A 3 -18.94 -33.97 57.14
CA GLY A 3 -17.71 -34.24 56.39
C GLY A 3 -17.41 -35.74 56.36
N PHE A 4 -17.14 -36.27 55.17
CA PHE A 4 -16.77 -37.67 54.92
C PHE A 4 -15.32 -38.01 55.32
N SER A 5 -14.65 -37.16 56.10
CA SER A 5 -13.27 -37.37 56.53
C SER A 5 -13.24 -38.09 57.88
N TYR A 6 -12.49 -39.20 57.97
CA TYR A 6 -12.30 -40.01 59.18
C TYR A 6 -11.89 -39.19 60.40
N GLU A 7 -11.06 -38.18 60.17
CA GLU A 7 -10.80 -37.14 61.14
C GLU A 7 -11.75 -35.98 60.88
N LYS A 8 -12.46 -35.51 61.91
CA LYS A 8 -13.27 -34.28 61.90
C LYS A 8 -12.38 -33.02 61.75
N ARG A 9 -11.43 -33.03 60.82
CA ARG A 9 -10.61 -31.87 60.44
C ARG A 9 -11.54 -30.88 59.76
N TYR A 10 -11.59 -29.66 60.28
CA TYR A 10 -12.36 -28.60 59.65
C TYR A 10 -11.81 -28.33 58.24
N LEU A 11 -12.67 -28.41 57.22
CA LEU A 11 -12.34 -28.07 55.83
C LEU A 11 -11.88 -26.60 55.65
N LYS A 12 -12.05 -25.76 56.67
CA LYS A 12 -11.62 -24.35 56.68
C LYS A 12 -10.23 -24.21 57.33
N ARG A 13 -9.17 -24.60 56.61
CA ARG A 13 -7.81 -24.08 56.86
C ARG A 13 -7.35 -23.22 55.68
N PRO A 14 -6.46 -22.23 55.87
CA PRO A 14 -6.00 -21.32 54.82
C PRO A 14 -5.29 -22.02 53.64
N ARG A 15 -4.80 -23.25 53.84
CA ARG A 15 -4.24 -24.12 52.81
C ARG A 15 -4.66 -25.55 53.09
N LEU A 16 -5.65 -26.06 52.35
CA LEU A 16 -5.79 -27.50 52.16
C LEU A 16 -4.49 -27.95 51.47
N GLY A 17 -3.79 -28.93 52.05
CA GLY A 17 -2.65 -29.54 51.37
C GLY A 17 -3.06 -30.17 50.04
N PRO A 18 -2.13 -30.84 49.33
CA PRO A 18 -2.50 -31.62 48.16
C PRO A 18 -3.66 -32.57 48.49
N PRO A 19 -4.59 -32.82 47.53
CA PRO A 19 -5.66 -33.79 47.75
C PRO A 19 -5.07 -35.15 48.12
N ASP A 20 -5.74 -35.87 49.02
CA ASP A 20 -5.32 -37.20 49.51
C ASP A 20 -3.99 -37.22 50.29
N VAL A 21 -3.53 -36.07 50.79
CA VAL A 21 -2.36 -35.96 51.65
C VAL A 21 -2.76 -35.49 53.04
N TYR A 22 -2.52 -36.34 54.04
CA TYR A 22 -2.87 -36.10 55.44
C TYR A 22 -1.60 -36.17 56.31
N PRO A 23 -0.89 -35.04 56.51
CA PRO A 23 0.25 -35.00 57.41
C PRO A 23 -0.17 -35.33 58.85
N GLN A 24 0.75 -35.93 59.60
CA GLN A 24 0.64 -36.10 61.04
C GLN A 24 0.64 -34.72 61.70
N GLU A 25 -0.30 -34.49 62.62
CA GLU A 25 -0.44 -33.21 63.33
C GLU A 25 -0.21 -33.40 64.84
N PRO A 26 0.31 -32.41 65.57
CA PRO A 26 0.31 -32.48 67.01
C PRO A 26 -1.12 -32.58 67.56
N ARG A 27 -1.35 -33.46 68.54
CA ARG A 27 -2.63 -33.65 69.25
C ARG A 27 -3.70 -34.35 68.41
N GLN A 28 -3.30 -35.40 67.67
CA GLN A 28 -4.31 -36.28 67.09
C GLN A 28 -4.95 -37.15 68.19
N LYS A 29 -6.10 -37.77 67.89
CA LYS A 29 -6.89 -38.48 68.92
C LYS A 29 -6.16 -39.72 69.44
N GLU A 30 -5.32 -40.31 68.61
CA GLU A 30 -4.42 -41.40 68.98
C GLU A 30 -3.36 -40.99 69.99
N ASP A 31 -2.99 -39.70 70.03
CA ASP A 31 -1.99 -39.15 70.98
C ASP A 31 -2.61 -38.85 72.36
N GLU A 32 -3.94 -38.90 72.50
CA GLU A 32 -4.63 -38.64 73.76
C GLU A 32 -4.50 -39.83 74.71
N LEU A 33 -3.75 -39.65 75.80
CA LEU A 33 -3.51 -40.66 76.86
C LEU A 33 -4.72 -40.84 77.78
N THR A 34 -5.86 -41.26 77.23
CA THR A 34 -7.05 -41.61 78.03
C THR A 34 -6.89 -42.99 78.68
N THR A 35 -7.56 -43.22 79.80
CA THR A 35 -7.55 -44.54 80.49
C THR A 35 -7.96 -45.68 79.56
N VAL A 36 -8.86 -45.42 78.60
CA VAL A 36 -9.31 -46.41 77.61
C VAL A 36 -8.23 -46.69 76.58
N ASN A 37 -7.65 -45.65 75.96
CA ASN A 37 -6.60 -45.78 74.95
C ASN A 37 -5.35 -46.46 75.52
N VAL A 38 -4.98 -46.14 76.77
CA VAL A 38 -3.81 -46.74 77.42
C VAL A 38 -4.03 -48.21 77.77
N LYS A 39 -5.24 -48.61 78.19
CA LYS A 39 -5.54 -49.99 78.60
C LYS A 39 -5.90 -50.93 77.45
N HIS A 40 -6.56 -50.41 76.41
CA HIS A 40 -7.14 -51.23 75.33
C HIS A 40 -6.62 -50.86 73.94
N GLY A 41 -5.75 -49.86 73.83
CA GLY A 41 -5.30 -49.31 72.56
C GLY A 41 -6.29 -48.32 71.95
N PHE A 42 -5.80 -47.47 71.05
CA PHE A 42 -6.65 -46.60 70.24
C PHE A 42 -7.34 -47.41 69.14
N THR A 43 -8.67 -47.28 69.01
CA THR A 43 -9.46 -48.01 68.00
C THR A 43 -10.20 -47.02 67.10
N ILE A 44 -10.13 -47.24 65.79
CA ILE A 44 -10.88 -46.47 64.80
C ILE A 44 -12.26 -47.09 64.65
N VAL A 45 -13.31 -46.28 64.83
CA VAL A 45 -14.69 -46.70 64.60
C VAL A 45 -15.09 -46.33 63.17
N PRO A 46 -15.46 -47.30 62.32
CA PRO A 46 -16.02 -47.02 60.99
C PRO A 46 -17.21 -46.05 61.11
N GLN A 47 -17.20 -44.96 60.34
CA GLN A 47 -18.28 -43.97 60.37
C GLN A 47 -19.55 -44.47 59.65
N LEU A 48 -19.40 -45.45 58.76
CA LEU A 48 -20.48 -46.03 58.00
C LEU A 48 -20.82 -47.41 58.57
N PRO A 49 -22.08 -47.66 58.97
CA PRO A 49 -22.48 -48.95 59.52
C PRO A 49 -22.47 -50.10 58.49
N ASP A 50 -22.48 -49.78 57.19
CA ASP A 50 -22.49 -50.75 56.08
C ASP A 50 -21.28 -50.54 55.16
N GLU A 51 -20.07 -50.69 55.71
CA GLU A 51 -18.81 -50.51 54.98
C GLU A 51 -18.60 -51.59 53.90
N PHE A 52 -19.14 -52.79 54.12
CA PHE A 52 -18.97 -53.95 53.24
C PHE A 52 -20.15 -54.16 52.26
N GLY A 53 -21.14 -53.24 52.25
CA GLY A 53 -22.34 -53.31 51.43
C GLY A 53 -22.14 -52.90 49.97
N THR A 54 -23.19 -53.12 49.15
CA THR A 54 -23.21 -52.68 47.74
C THR A 54 -24.19 -51.52 47.53
N ALA A 55 -23.76 -50.51 46.77
CA ALA A 55 -24.60 -49.38 46.37
C ALA A 55 -25.59 -49.71 45.21
N ARG A 56 -25.85 -50.99 44.92
CA ARG A 56 -26.68 -51.43 43.78
C ARG A 56 -28.12 -50.88 43.81
N ASN A 57 -28.64 -50.60 45.00
CA ASN A 57 -29.98 -50.02 45.20
C ASN A 57 -29.95 -48.49 45.40
N CYS A 58 -28.84 -47.82 45.06
CA CYS A 58 -28.73 -46.37 45.18
C CYS A 58 -29.52 -45.66 44.07
N ASN A 59 -30.26 -44.61 44.43
CA ASN A 59 -31.08 -43.81 43.50
C ASN A 59 -30.27 -42.81 42.65
N ILE A 60 -29.02 -43.15 42.29
CA ILE A 60 -28.15 -42.31 41.43
C ILE A 60 -27.90 -43.05 40.13
N THR A 61 -28.39 -42.48 39.04
CA THR A 61 -28.19 -43.04 37.69
C THR A 61 -26.93 -42.49 37.04
N ALA A 62 -26.32 -43.24 36.12
CA ALA A 62 -25.16 -42.78 35.35
C ALA A 62 -25.42 -41.46 34.60
N LEU A 63 -26.66 -41.26 34.12
CA LEU A 63 -27.08 -40.01 33.48
C LEU A 63 -26.95 -38.80 34.42
N LYS A 64 -27.39 -38.95 35.68
CA LYS A 64 -27.35 -37.89 36.68
C LYS A 64 -25.91 -37.55 37.07
N VAL A 65 -25.03 -38.56 37.15
CA VAL A 65 -23.58 -38.37 37.33
C VAL A 65 -22.97 -37.60 36.16
N GLY A 66 -23.31 -37.98 34.92
CA GLY A 66 -22.86 -37.28 33.72
C GLY A 66 -23.28 -35.80 33.70
N GLN A 67 -24.52 -35.48 34.11
CA GLN A 67 -25.00 -34.11 34.25
C GLN A 67 -24.18 -33.30 35.26
N TYR A 68 -23.85 -33.89 36.42
CA TYR A 68 -23.00 -33.22 37.42
C TYR A 68 -21.59 -32.98 36.91
N PHE A 69 -21.01 -33.97 36.23
CA PHE A 69 -19.68 -33.82 35.65
C PHE A 69 -19.63 -32.72 34.59
N ASN A 70 -20.63 -32.68 33.71
CA ASN A 70 -20.76 -31.63 32.70
C ASN A 70 -20.92 -30.24 33.31
N ALA A 71 -21.70 -30.11 34.40
CA ALA A 71 -21.83 -28.84 35.10
C ALA A 71 -20.50 -28.37 35.73
N ILE A 72 -19.71 -29.30 36.29
CA ILE A 72 -18.37 -29.00 36.83
C ILE A 72 -17.42 -28.58 35.71
N LEU A 73 -17.42 -29.31 34.58
CA LEU A 73 -16.61 -28.95 33.41
C LEU A 73 -16.98 -27.57 32.87
N GLY A 74 -18.27 -27.28 32.70
CA GLY A 74 -18.73 -25.97 32.26
C GLY A 74 -18.27 -24.84 33.18
N LYS A 75 -18.30 -25.06 34.50
CA LYS A 75 -17.81 -24.05 35.46
C LYS A 75 -16.28 -23.91 35.42
N LYS A 76 -15.56 -25.01 35.24
CA LYS A 76 -14.11 -24.99 35.07
C LYS A 76 -13.72 -24.21 33.82
N ASP A 77 -14.42 -24.42 32.70
CA ASP A 77 -14.16 -23.73 31.44
C ASP A 77 -14.45 -22.23 31.57
N GLU A 78 -15.55 -21.85 32.23
CA GLU A 78 -15.87 -20.44 32.53
C GLU A 78 -14.75 -19.74 33.30
N LEU A 79 -14.18 -20.40 34.32
CA LEU A 79 -13.12 -19.82 35.16
C LEU A 79 -11.74 -19.78 34.48
N ASN A 80 -11.46 -20.71 33.57
CA ASN A 80 -10.20 -20.77 32.82
C ASN A 80 -10.22 -19.95 31.53
N THR A 81 -11.39 -19.42 31.15
CA THR A 81 -11.52 -18.50 30.02
C THR A 81 -11.32 -17.08 30.52
N LEU A 82 -10.37 -16.34 29.93
CA LEU A 82 -10.23 -14.91 30.21
C LEU A 82 -11.57 -14.23 29.83
N PRO A 83 -12.21 -13.48 30.75
CA PRO A 83 -13.45 -12.81 30.42
C PRO A 83 -13.18 -11.82 29.30
N ASP A 84 -13.90 -11.95 28.19
CA ASP A 84 -13.96 -10.92 27.17
C ASP A 84 -14.54 -9.66 27.85
N PRO A 85 -13.81 -8.52 27.91
CA PRO A 85 -14.32 -7.29 28.50
C PRO A 85 -15.57 -6.74 27.76
N GLY A 86 -16.01 -7.39 26.68
CA GLY A 86 -17.17 -7.03 25.90
C GLY A 86 -16.92 -5.78 25.06
N ARG A 87 -18.00 -5.10 24.63
CA ARG A 87 -17.94 -3.89 23.78
C ARG A 87 -17.29 -2.65 24.44
N LYS A 88 -16.82 -2.75 25.68
CA LYS A 88 -16.03 -1.67 26.28
C LYS A 88 -14.61 -1.80 25.75
N ARG A 89 -14.30 -0.97 24.75
CA ARG A 89 -12.94 -0.76 24.21
C ARG A 89 -11.95 -0.89 25.37
N GLN A 90 -11.07 -1.88 25.31
CA GLN A 90 -10.15 -2.16 26.40
C GLN A 90 -9.39 -0.86 26.68
N GLN A 91 -9.62 -0.26 27.84
CA GLN A 91 -8.96 0.99 28.21
C GLN A 91 -7.51 0.62 28.54
N ILE A 92 -6.66 0.55 27.52
CA ILE A 92 -5.23 0.35 27.68
C ILE A 92 -4.75 1.53 28.49
N ASN A 93 -4.40 1.31 29.76
CA ASN A 93 -3.85 2.36 30.60
C ASN A 93 -2.51 2.79 29.99
N PRO A 94 -2.39 4.02 29.47
CA PRO A 94 -1.17 4.43 28.78
C PRO A 94 0.05 4.43 29.71
N LYS A 95 -0.16 4.58 31.02
CA LYS A 95 0.92 4.58 32.02
C LYS A 95 1.52 3.19 32.27
N ASP A 96 0.81 2.11 31.93
CA ASP A 96 1.31 0.75 32.14
C ASP A 96 2.26 0.32 31.02
N ASN A 97 2.13 0.93 29.83
CA ASN A 97 2.86 0.56 28.62
C ASN A 97 3.78 1.67 28.08
N PHE A 98 3.56 2.93 28.43
CA PHE A 98 4.27 4.07 27.85
C PHE A 98 4.80 5.01 28.94
N TRP A 99 6.11 5.24 28.91
CA TRP A 99 6.81 6.12 29.84
C TRP A 99 7.29 7.36 29.08
N PRO A 100 6.69 8.54 29.28
CA PRO A 100 7.20 9.78 28.69
C PRO A 100 8.58 10.05 29.27
N ALA A 101 9.64 9.89 28.47
CA ALA A 101 10.96 10.36 28.85
C ALA A 101 11.21 11.72 28.21
N THR A 102 11.11 12.75 29.04
CA THR A 102 11.27 14.16 28.64
C THR A 102 12.74 14.59 28.54
N ASN A 103 13.71 13.68 28.66
CA ASN A 103 15.11 14.10 28.64
C ASN A 103 15.55 14.38 27.19
N ARG A 104 15.60 15.67 26.84
CA ARG A 104 15.90 16.19 25.50
C ARG A 104 17.37 16.58 25.30
N SER A 105 18.28 16.16 26.18
CA SER A 105 19.69 16.49 25.95
C SER A 105 20.14 15.84 24.63
N LYS A 106 20.87 16.60 23.81
CA LYS A 106 21.36 16.13 22.50
C LYS A 106 22.05 14.77 22.66
N ALA A 107 22.99 14.67 23.59
CA ALA A 107 23.71 13.43 23.90
C ALA A 107 22.81 12.23 24.26
N ALA A 108 21.70 12.46 24.98
CA ALA A 108 20.76 11.39 25.31
C ALA A 108 19.99 10.90 24.07
N ILE A 109 19.59 11.83 23.20
CA ILE A 109 18.93 11.51 21.92
C ILE A 109 19.89 10.72 21.03
N GLU A 110 21.12 11.19 20.84
CA GLU A 110 22.14 10.50 20.03
C GLU A 110 22.40 9.08 20.54
N THR A 111 22.57 8.92 21.86
CA THR A 111 22.77 7.60 22.49
C THR A 111 21.57 6.69 22.26
N TRP A 112 20.36 7.22 22.42
CA TRP A 112 19.14 6.44 22.24
C TRP A 112 18.95 5.98 20.78
N PHE A 113 19.24 6.83 19.79
CA PHE A 113 19.14 6.43 18.38
C PHE A 113 20.25 5.46 17.96
N LYS A 114 21.46 5.56 18.53
CA LYS A 114 22.51 4.53 18.37
C LYS A 114 22.07 3.18 18.94
N ASP A 115 21.45 3.19 20.12
CA ASP A 115 20.89 1.97 20.72
C ASP A 115 19.73 1.40 19.91
N LEU A 116 18.88 2.26 19.33
CA LEU A 116 17.79 1.88 18.43
C LEU A 116 18.36 1.23 17.17
N ALA A 117 19.41 1.80 16.56
CA ALA A 117 20.07 1.23 15.39
C ALA A 117 20.77 -0.11 15.68
N GLY A 118 21.27 -0.29 16.91
CA GLY A 118 21.98 -1.48 17.36
C GLY A 118 21.08 -2.67 17.69
N SER A 119 21.46 -3.45 18.71
CA SER A 119 20.77 -4.68 19.12
C SER A 119 19.97 -4.54 20.42
N LYS A 120 19.92 -3.35 21.02
CA LYS A 120 19.24 -3.14 22.31
C LYS A 120 17.76 -3.57 22.25
N PRO A 121 17.22 -4.27 23.26
CA PRO A 121 15.83 -4.70 23.25
C PRO A 121 14.83 -3.53 23.21
N LEU A 122 13.80 -3.62 22.37
CA LEU A 122 12.79 -2.58 22.18
C LEU A 122 12.01 -2.25 23.47
N LEU A 123 11.75 -3.26 24.32
CA LEU A 123 11.12 -3.08 25.63
C LEU A 123 11.98 -2.23 26.59
N SER A 124 13.31 -2.27 26.45
CA SER A 124 14.19 -1.40 27.22
C SER A 124 14.17 0.03 26.67
N LEU A 125 14.06 0.18 25.34
CA LEU A 125 14.05 1.47 24.66
C LEU A 125 12.75 2.25 24.90
N SER A 126 11.61 1.56 24.98
CA SER A 126 10.29 2.18 25.18
C SER A 126 10.16 2.95 26.49
N LYS A 127 10.92 2.55 27.52
CA LYS A 127 10.92 3.23 28.84
C LYS A 127 11.54 4.63 28.81
N LYS A 128 12.40 4.90 27.81
CA LYS A 128 13.14 6.17 27.70
C LYS A 128 13.11 6.74 26.28
N ALA A 129 12.03 6.50 25.54
CA ALA A 129 11.92 6.97 24.17
C ALA A 129 11.84 8.51 24.10
N PRO A 130 12.62 9.16 23.23
CA PRO A 130 12.57 10.61 23.04
C PRO A 130 11.24 11.03 22.40
N ASN A 131 10.75 12.21 22.77
CA ASN A 131 9.52 12.79 22.24
C ASN A 131 9.82 14.07 21.42
N PHE A 132 9.24 14.15 20.23
CA PHE A 132 9.42 15.24 19.26
C PHE A 132 8.16 16.08 19.12
N ASN A 133 8.32 17.40 19.07
CA ASN A 133 7.19 18.30 18.82
C ASN A 133 6.78 18.28 17.34
N LYS A 134 7.77 18.13 16.45
CA LYS A 134 7.62 18.06 15.01
C LYS A 134 7.99 16.65 14.56
N LYS A 135 7.06 15.97 13.91
CA LYS A 135 7.23 14.56 13.52
C LYS A 135 8.27 14.40 12.42
N GLU A 136 8.40 15.40 11.55
CA GLU A 136 9.39 15.45 10.48
C GLU A 136 10.84 15.44 10.97
N GLU A 137 11.12 15.85 12.22
CA GLU A 137 12.46 15.80 12.82
C GLU A 137 12.96 14.37 13.07
N ILE A 138 12.05 13.39 13.06
CA ILE A 138 12.39 11.98 13.28
C ILE A 138 13.10 11.39 12.06
N PHE A 139 12.70 11.74 10.83
CA PHE A 139 13.26 11.12 9.62
C PHE A 139 14.75 11.39 9.43
N PRO A 140 15.26 12.64 9.61
CA PRO A 140 16.69 12.90 9.58
C PRO A 140 17.48 12.07 10.59
N LEU A 141 16.99 11.91 11.82
CA LEU A 141 17.67 11.13 12.86
C LEU A 141 17.69 9.64 12.53
N LEU A 142 16.56 9.08 12.08
CA LEU A 142 16.50 7.69 11.62
C LEU A 142 17.52 7.42 10.50
N CYS A 143 17.65 8.36 9.56
CA CYS A 143 18.63 8.28 8.49
C CYS A 143 20.07 8.47 8.99
N GLU A 144 20.33 9.46 9.84
CA GLU A 144 21.67 9.78 10.37
C GLU A 144 22.27 8.58 11.10
N TYR A 145 21.47 7.91 11.93
CA TYR A 145 21.87 6.73 12.69
C TYR A 145 21.69 5.41 11.95
N GLN A 146 21.25 5.43 10.68
CA GLN A 146 21.04 4.24 9.84
C GLN A 146 20.18 3.19 10.54
N VAL A 147 19.09 3.62 11.17
CA VAL A 147 18.21 2.73 11.95
C VAL A 147 17.58 1.68 11.02
N PRO A 148 17.63 0.37 11.34
CA PRO A 148 16.94 -0.64 10.55
C PRO A 148 15.44 -0.37 10.41
N LEU A 149 14.87 -0.57 9.22
CA LEU A 149 13.50 -0.15 8.88
C LEU A 149 12.44 -0.70 9.84
N MET A 150 12.57 -1.96 10.27
CA MET A 150 11.67 -2.58 11.26
C MET A 150 11.68 -1.84 12.59
N ARG A 151 12.85 -1.38 13.04
CA ARG A 151 13.00 -0.62 14.29
C ARG A 151 12.55 0.83 14.13
N ALA A 152 12.75 1.41 12.94
CA ALA A 152 12.23 2.72 12.59
C ALA A 152 10.69 2.74 12.61
N ALA A 153 10.04 1.78 11.96
CA ALA A 153 8.59 1.64 11.96
C ALA A 153 8.05 1.38 13.38
N TRP A 154 8.75 0.57 14.19
CA TRP A 154 8.43 0.43 15.60
C TRP A 154 8.47 1.77 16.36
N PHE A 155 9.49 2.59 16.13
CA PHE A 155 9.59 3.89 16.79
C PHE A 155 8.51 4.88 16.33
N ILE A 156 8.13 4.84 15.05
CA ILE A 156 7.00 5.62 14.51
C ILE A 156 5.68 5.17 15.15
N LYS A 157 5.43 3.86 15.26
CA LYS A 157 4.28 3.27 15.97
C LYS A 157 4.25 3.72 17.44
N LEU A 158 5.40 3.69 18.12
CA LEU A 158 5.54 4.16 19.50
C LEU A 158 5.23 5.65 19.64
N SER A 159 5.75 6.48 18.73
CA SER A 159 5.52 7.93 18.69
C SER A 159 4.04 8.26 18.41
N SER A 160 3.40 7.48 17.54
CA SER A 160 1.97 7.55 17.24
C SER A 160 1.12 7.24 18.47
N ALA A 161 1.36 6.09 19.11
CA ALA A 161 0.65 5.67 20.32
C ALA A 161 0.79 6.69 21.45
N TYR A 162 1.98 7.27 21.60
CA TYR A 162 2.23 8.34 22.56
C TYR A 162 1.41 9.60 22.26
N THR A 163 1.33 10.02 21.00
CA THR A 163 0.54 11.19 20.58
C THR A 163 -0.95 10.98 20.89
N VAL A 164 -1.48 9.80 20.56
CA VAL A 164 -2.89 9.42 20.84
C VAL A 164 -3.16 9.44 22.34
N ALA A 165 -2.32 8.79 23.15
CA ALA A 165 -2.46 8.74 24.60
C ALA A 165 -2.49 10.14 25.25
N ILE A 166 -1.64 11.06 24.78
CA ILE A 166 -1.64 12.46 25.27
C ILE A 166 -2.90 13.20 24.84
N SER A 167 -3.35 13.00 23.60
CA SER A 167 -4.54 13.69 23.11
C SER A 167 -5.82 13.25 23.83
N GLU A 168 -5.96 11.96 24.12
CA GLU A 168 -7.11 11.42 24.87
C GLU A 168 -7.15 11.94 26.31
N ALA A 169 -5.98 12.05 26.95
CA ALA A 169 -5.87 12.63 28.29
C ALA A 169 -6.29 14.10 28.37
N LYS A 170 -6.28 14.85 27.24
CA LYS A 170 -6.64 16.28 27.18
C LYS A 170 -8.13 16.54 26.92
N ILE A 171 -9.00 15.52 26.92
CA ILE A 171 -10.47 15.61 26.87
C ILE A 171 -10.97 16.69 25.88
N LYS A 172 -10.62 16.56 24.60
CA LYS A 172 -11.32 17.29 23.52
C LYS A 172 -12.14 16.29 22.74
N LYS A 173 -13.47 16.48 22.70
CA LYS A 173 -14.45 15.71 21.90
C LYS A 173 -14.23 15.81 20.37
N ARG A 174 -13.02 16.15 19.92
CA ARG A 174 -12.71 16.25 18.50
C ARG A 174 -12.26 14.88 18.01
N GLN A 175 -12.84 14.41 16.92
CA GLN A 175 -12.34 13.23 16.21
C GLN A 175 -10.86 13.44 15.91
N MET A 176 -10.02 12.55 16.43
CA MET A 176 -8.58 12.64 16.17
C MET A 176 -8.33 12.24 14.72
N PRO A 177 -7.47 12.96 13.98
CA PRO A 177 -7.05 12.53 12.66
C PRO A 177 -6.50 11.11 12.72
N ASP A 178 -6.77 10.34 11.68
CA ASP A 178 -6.21 9.01 11.54
C ASP A 178 -4.67 9.11 11.58
N PRO A 179 -3.99 8.39 12.50
CA PRO A 179 -2.54 8.37 12.54
C PRO A 179 -1.91 7.99 11.20
N THR A 180 -2.51 7.07 10.44
CA THR A 180 -2.00 6.65 9.13
C THR A 180 -1.99 7.81 8.15
N GLN A 181 -3.08 8.57 8.07
CA GLN A 181 -3.18 9.77 7.23
C GLN A 181 -2.17 10.85 7.66
N GLU A 182 -2.02 11.08 8.96
CA GLU A 182 -1.11 12.11 9.47
C GLU A 182 0.36 11.76 9.18
N TRP A 183 0.77 10.52 9.41
CA TRP A 183 2.13 10.07 9.12
C TRP A 183 2.41 10.01 7.62
N THR A 184 1.42 9.65 6.81
CA THR A 184 1.53 9.72 5.33
C THR A 184 1.79 11.14 4.87
N GLY A 185 0.93 12.09 5.25
CA GLY A 185 1.10 13.49 4.86
C GLY A 185 2.43 14.08 5.34
N THR A 186 2.85 13.77 6.57
CA THR A 186 4.13 14.25 7.14
C THR A 186 5.34 13.71 6.35
N LEU A 187 5.37 12.41 6.09
CA LEU A 187 6.47 11.75 5.38
C LEU A 187 6.56 12.22 3.92
N LEU A 188 5.44 12.25 3.21
CA LEU A 188 5.41 12.69 1.81
C LEU A 188 5.76 14.18 1.67
N LYS A 189 5.34 15.02 2.62
CA LYS A 189 5.76 16.43 2.67
C LYS A 189 7.26 16.56 2.89
N PHE A 190 7.84 15.83 3.84
CA PHE A 190 9.28 15.81 4.06
C PHE A 190 10.04 15.42 2.78
N MET A 191 9.56 14.38 2.07
CA MET A 191 10.15 13.97 0.80
C MET A 191 10.07 15.06 -0.29
N LYS A 192 8.95 15.77 -0.39
CA LYS A 192 8.81 16.92 -1.31
C LYS A 192 9.82 18.03 -0.97
N GLU A 193 10.07 18.31 0.30
CA GLU A 193 11.06 19.32 0.74
C GLU A 193 12.50 18.92 0.39
N GLN A 194 12.85 17.64 0.52
CA GLN A 194 14.17 17.12 0.10
C GLN A 194 14.39 17.27 -1.41
N LEU A 195 13.33 17.19 -2.22
CA LEU A 195 13.43 17.34 -3.67
C LEU A 195 13.51 18.80 -4.13
N CYS A 196 12.70 19.69 -3.54
CA CYS A 196 12.47 21.04 -4.07
C CYS A 196 13.66 22.01 -3.99
N LYS A 197 14.64 21.78 -3.12
CA LYS A 197 15.80 22.69 -2.97
C LYS A 197 17.13 22.01 -3.32
N PRO A 198 17.64 21.05 -2.52
CA PRO A 198 19.00 20.54 -2.73
C PRO A 198 19.13 19.67 -3.99
N LEU A 199 18.18 18.76 -4.23
CA LEU A 199 18.30 17.80 -5.35
C LEU A 199 17.90 18.41 -6.69
N SER A 200 16.85 19.25 -6.74
CA SER A 200 16.49 19.96 -7.97
C SER A 200 17.66 20.79 -8.50
N ASP A 201 18.33 21.58 -7.66
CA ASP A 201 19.44 22.43 -8.09
C ASP A 201 20.61 21.62 -8.65
N TYR A 202 20.89 20.44 -8.10
CA TYR A 202 21.96 19.56 -8.61
C TYR A 202 21.60 18.93 -9.95
N TYR A 203 20.42 18.34 -10.07
CA TYR A 203 20.03 17.60 -11.28
C TYR A 203 19.68 18.55 -12.44
N THR A 204 19.26 19.78 -12.16
CA THR A 204 18.97 20.79 -13.19
C THR A 204 20.22 21.58 -13.63
N SER A 205 21.28 21.65 -12.80
CA SER A 205 22.51 22.40 -13.10
C SER A 205 23.52 21.58 -13.92
N SER A 206 23.67 21.90 -15.20
CA SER A 206 24.60 21.24 -16.14
C SER A 206 26.09 21.50 -15.84
N SER A 207 26.42 22.42 -14.93
CA SER A 207 27.77 22.94 -14.72
C SER A 207 28.52 22.35 -13.53
N THR A 208 27.85 21.58 -12.65
CA THR A 208 28.44 21.13 -11.39
C THR A 208 28.46 19.60 -11.29
N THR A 209 29.62 18.98 -11.53
CA THR A 209 29.80 17.51 -11.43
C THR A 209 29.92 17.02 -9.98
N ILE A 210 30.23 17.89 -9.02
CA ILE A 210 30.47 17.52 -7.62
C ILE A 210 29.29 17.95 -6.75
N MET A 211 28.66 16.99 -6.06
CA MET A 211 27.59 17.29 -5.10
C MET A 211 28.14 18.01 -3.86
N SER A 212 27.42 19.03 -3.40
CA SER A 212 27.65 19.64 -2.08
C SER A 212 27.28 18.67 -0.95
N ASP A 213 27.73 18.96 0.28
CA ASP A 213 27.43 18.08 1.42
C ASP A 213 25.93 18.09 1.76
N ASP A 214 25.25 19.22 1.57
CA ASP A 214 23.79 19.32 1.71
C ASP A 214 23.05 18.46 0.68
N GLN A 215 23.56 18.43 -0.56
CA GLN A 215 23.01 17.59 -1.63
C GLN A 215 23.21 16.10 -1.36
N LYS A 216 24.39 15.69 -0.86
CA LYS A 216 24.65 14.30 -0.44
C LYS A 216 23.75 13.89 0.73
N LEU A 217 23.54 14.79 1.68
CA LEU A 217 22.67 14.54 2.83
C LEU A 217 21.22 14.34 2.38
N ALA A 218 20.71 15.23 1.52
CA ALA A 218 19.36 15.10 0.97
C ALA A 218 19.18 13.80 0.18
N LEU A 219 20.18 13.39 -0.62
CA LEU A 219 20.14 12.13 -1.35
C LEU A 219 20.12 10.91 -0.42
N ARG A 220 20.91 10.91 0.66
CA ARG A 220 20.89 9.85 1.67
C ARG A 220 19.53 9.77 2.38
N GLN A 221 18.98 10.92 2.77
CA GLN A 221 17.66 10.99 3.40
C GLN A 221 16.57 10.50 2.44
N TRP A 222 16.64 10.88 1.16
CA TRP A 222 15.75 10.39 0.12
C TRP A 222 15.80 8.86 0.02
N GLN A 223 16.99 8.28 -0.14
CA GLN A 223 17.17 6.83 -0.28
C GLN A 223 16.66 6.06 0.95
N TYR A 224 17.01 6.54 2.15
CA TYR A 224 16.54 5.94 3.39
C TYR A 224 15.01 6.01 3.50
N CYS A 225 14.43 7.17 3.22
CA CYS A 225 12.99 7.38 3.35
C CYS A 225 12.18 6.66 2.27
N VAL A 226 12.69 6.48 1.04
CA VAL A 226 12.04 5.61 0.04
C VAL A 226 11.92 4.17 0.54
N ASN A 227 12.98 3.66 1.17
CA ASN A 227 12.95 2.32 1.77
C ASN A 227 12.01 2.27 2.98
N LEU A 228 11.99 3.32 3.79
CA LEU A 228 11.05 3.44 4.91
C LEU A 228 9.59 3.49 4.44
N ILE A 229 9.29 4.26 3.39
CA ILE A 229 7.97 4.32 2.75
C ILE A 229 7.56 2.91 2.31
N LYS A 230 8.44 2.17 1.63
CA LYS A 230 8.17 0.79 1.23
C LYS A 230 7.79 -0.09 2.41
N HIS A 231 8.59 -0.06 3.46
CA HIS A 231 8.37 -0.88 4.64
C HIS A 231 7.07 -0.51 5.36
N MET A 232 6.82 0.79 5.56
CA MET A 232 5.60 1.28 6.20
C MET A 232 4.35 1.01 5.35
N TYR A 233 4.44 1.13 4.02
CA TYR A 233 3.36 0.80 3.09
C TYR A 233 2.97 -0.69 3.19
N GLN A 234 3.96 -1.60 3.21
CA GLN A 234 3.73 -3.04 3.35
C GLN A 234 3.13 -3.42 4.71
N GLU A 235 3.45 -2.67 5.77
CA GLU A 235 2.85 -2.86 7.10
C GLU A 235 1.48 -2.17 7.26
N GLY A 236 0.95 -1.49 6.23
CA GLY A 236 -0.33 -0.77 6.31
C GLY A 236 -0.27 0.48 7.20
N LEU A 237 0.90 1.10 7.32
CA LEU A 237 1.14 2.32 8.10
C LEU A 237 1.09 3.61 7.26
N LEU A 238 0.85 3.48 5.94
CA LEU A 238 0.68 4.59 5.03
C LEU A 238 -0.62 4.41 4.22
N GLU A 239 -1.26 5.53 3.90
CA GLU A 239 -2.42 5.55 3.01
C GLU A 239 -1.98 5.15 1.61
N ARG A 240 -2.57 4.05 1.10
CA ARG A 240 -2.16 3.48 -0.19
C ARG A 240 -2.39 4.46 -1.33
N GLN A 241 -3.59 5.03 -1.38
CA GLN A 241 -4.01 5.94 -2.46
C GLN A 241 -3.18 7.21 -2.51
N GLU A 242 -2.93 7.84 -1.35
CA GLU A 242 -2.14 9.07 -1.27
C GLU A 242 -0.69 8.83 -1.69
N THR A 243 -0.11 7.69 -1.29
CA THR A 243 1.25 7.31 -1.67
C THR A 243 1.37 7.09 -3.18
N LEU A 244 0.45 6.37 -3.81
CA LEU A 244 0.47 6.14 -5.27
C LEU A 244 0.21 7.44 -6.06
N GLN A 245 -0.70 8.28 -5.58
CA GLN A 245 -0.98 9.58 -6.20
C GLN A 245 0.24 10.52 -6.10
N TRP A 246 0.98 10.49 -5.00
CA TRP A 246 2.25 11.21 -4.87
C TRP A 246 3.30 10.75 -5.87
N ILE A 247 3.44 9.43 -6.09
CA ILE A 247 4.36 8.89 -7.11
C ILE A 247 3.97 9.41 -8.51
N LEU A 248 2.68 9.48 -8.84
CA LEU A 248 2.22 10.08 -10.09
C LEU A 248 2.59 11.56 -10.21
N GLU A 249 2.42 12.34 -9.13
CA GLU A 249 2.82 13.76 -9.11
C GLU A 249 4.33 13.95 -9.36
N LEU A 250 5.16 13.05 -8.83
CA LEU A 250 6.60 13.05 -9.08
C LEU A 250 6.94 12.82 -10.55
N LEU A 251 6.25 11.88 -11.21
CA LEU A 251 6.46 11.60 -12.64
C LEU A 251 5.90 12.71 -13.54
N GLU A 252 4.81 13.36 -13.13
CA GLU A 252 4.19 14.44 -13.89
C GLU A 252 5.04 15.72 -13.88
N ARG A 253 5.75 16.02 -12.78
CA ARG A 253 6.51 17.27 -12.63
C ARG A 253 7.57 17.45 -13.74
N PRO A 254 8.46 16.48 -14.04
CA PRO A 254 9.41 16.57 -15.15
C PRO A 254 8.76 16.68 -16.53
N LEU A 255 7.54 16.17 -16.71
CA LEU A 255 6.81 16.20 -17.99
C LEU A 255 6.27 17.60 -18.36
N ARG A 256 6.12 18.49 -17.37
CA ARG A 256 5.68 19.88 -17.59
C ARG A 256 6.81 20.80 -18.04
N SER A 257 8.07 20.44 -17.80
CA SER A 257 9.22 21.20 -18.25
C SER A 257 9.79 20.58 -19.52
N THR A 258 10.05 21.39 -20.55
CA THR A 258 10.67 20.94 -21.81
C THR A 258 12.20 20.92 -21.75
N SER A 259 12.79 21.13 -20.57
CA SER A 259 14.26 21.14 -20.40
C SER A 259 14.81 19.73 -20.19
N SER A 260 15.78 19.32 -21.02
CA SER A 260 16.51 18.05 -20.93
C SER A 260 17.29 17.85 -19.60
N SER A 261 17.43 18.90 -18.81
CA SER A 261 18.02 18.85 -17.46
C SER A 261 17.15 18.11 -16.43
N GLU A 262 15.84 17.95 -16.65
CA GLU A 262 14.92 17.28 -15.70
C GLU A 262 14.95 15.74 -15.81
N ASP A 263 15.66 15.19 -16.80
CA ASP A 263 15.81 13.74 -16.98
C ASP A 263 16.60 13.08 -15.83
N GLY A 264 17.46 13.85 -15.15
CA GLY A 264 18.17 13.41 -13.95
C GLY A 264 17.21 13.06 -12.80
N LEU A 265 16.21 13.91 -12.55
CA LEU A 265 15.19 13.66 -11.53
C LEU A 265 14.26 12.51 -11.93
N PHE A 266 13.94 12.41 -13.22
CA PHE A 266 13.11 11.32 -13.72
C PHE A 266 13.74 9.94 -13.47
N ARG A 267 15.08 9.81 -13.55
CA ARG A 267 15.82 8.60 -13.15
C ARG A 267 15.71 8.27 -11.66
N LEU A 268 15.50 9.27 -10.81
CA LEU A 268 15.29 9.06 -9.38
C LEU A 268 13.87 8.54 -9.10
N PHE A 269 12.89 9.01 -9.87
CA PHE A 269 11.47 8.70 -9.64
C PHE A 269 11.01 7.42 -10.33
N LEU A 270 11.57 7.08 -11.49
CA LEU A 270 11.15 5.92 -12.26
C LEU A 270 11.33 4.58 -11.51
N PRO A 271 12.46 4.31 -10.82
CA PRO A 271 12.61 3.10 -10.01
C PRO A 271 11.57 3.03 -8.89
N LEU A 272 11.22 4.17 -8.30
CA LEU A 272 10.16 4.25 -7.28
C LEU A 272 8.81 3.85 -7.89
N ALA A 273 8.46 4.36 -9.07
CA ALA A 273 7.21 3.98 -9.74
C ALA A 273 7.17 2.48 -10.09
N LEU A 274 8.27 1.95 -10.63
CA LEU A 274 8.41 0.53 -10.95
C LEU A 274 8.22 -0.37 -9.71
N GLN A 275 8.66 0.09 -8.53
CA GLN A 275 8.53 -0.65 -7.29
C GLN A 275 7.07 -0.87 -6.86
N TYR A 276 6.13 -0.02 -7.30
CA TYR A 276 4.72 -0.08 -6.93
C TYR A 276 3.81 -0.53 -8.07
N MET A 277 4.35 -1.11 -9.15
CA MET A 277 3.54 -1.51 -10.31
C MET A 277 2.44 -2.50 -9.97
N GLU A 278 2.69 -3.45 -9.06
CA GLU A 278 1.68 -4.41 -8.58
C GLU A 278 0.49 -3.73 -7.88
N GLU A 279 0.71 -2.55 -7.29
CA GLU A 279 -0.35 -1.76 -6.65
C GLU A 279 -1.05 -0.85 -7.67
N PHE A 280 -0.31 -0.30 -8.65
CA PHE A 280 -0.90 0.51 -9.72
C PHE A 280 -1.91 -0.27 -10.55
N VAL A 281 -1.60 -1.52 -10.92
CA VAL A 281 -2.48 -2.36 -11.76
C VAL A 281 -3.77 -2.79 -11.07
N GLN A 282 -3.85 -2.63 -9.74
CA GLN A 282 -5.09 -2.87 -8.99
C GLN A 282 -6.09 -1.71 -9.12
N SER A 283 -5.67 -0.56 -9.67
CA SER A 283 -6.54 0.59 -9.91
C SER A 283 -6.50 1.02 -11.37
N GLU A 284 -7.64 0.88 -12.06
CA GLU A 284 -7.76 1.29 -13.47
C GLU A 284 -7.43 2.78 -13.65
N LEU A 285 -7.90 3.63 -12.74
CA LEU A 285 -7.66 5.07 -12.79
C LEU A 285 -6.18 5.42 -12.64
N LEU A 286 -5.48 4.82 -11.67
CA LEU A 286 -4.06 5.09 -11.47
C LEU A 286 -3.20 4.50 -12.60
N SER A 287 -3.56 3.30 -13.08
CA SER A 287 -2.95 2.66 -14.25
C SER A 287 -3.09 3.50 -15.53
N ARG A 288 -4.25 4.14 -15.72
CA ARG A 288 -4.48 5.06 -16.85
C ARG A 288 -3.57 6.28 -16.76
N LYS A 289 -3.52 6.89 -15.57
CA LYS A 289 -2.66 8.07 -15.31
C LYS A 289 -1.19 7.75 -15.56
N ILE A 290 -0.65 6.67 -14.98
CA ILE A 290 0.77 6.33 -15.14
C ILE A 290 1.10 5.97 -16.60
N SER A 291 0.20 5.27 -17.29
CA SER A 291 0.37 4.93 -18.71
C SER A 291 0.40 6.18 -19.58
N TYR A 292 -0.51 7.13 -19.35
CA TYR A 292 -0.53 8.40 -20.08
C TYR A 292 0.78 9.17 -19.91
N LEU A 293 1.28 9.27 -18.66
CA LEU A 293 2.57 9.93 -18.38
C LEU A 293 3.73 9.23 -19.10
N CYS A 294 3.75 7.89 -19.08
CA CYS A 294 4.80 7.11 -19.74
C CYS A 294 4.75 7.25 -21.26
N SER A 295 3.57 7.14 -21.88
CA SER A 295 3.39 7.32 -23.32
C SER A 295 3.86 8.70 -23.77
N ARG A 296 3.48 9.76 -23.05
CA ARG A 296 3.92 11.12 -23.34
C ARG A 296 5.43 11.29 -23.18
N LYS A 297 6.04 10.70 -22.14
CA LYS A 297 7.50 10.79 -21.97
C LYS A 297 8.24 10.11 -23.12
N ILE A 298 7.80 8.92 -23.53
CA ILE A 298 8.38 8.21 -24.68
C ILE A 298 8.20 9.04 -25.96
N SER A 299 7.02 9.61 -26.19
CA SER A 299 6.79 10.47 -27.35
C SER A 299 7.70 11.70 -27.36
N GLN A 300 7.89 12.37 -26.22
CA GLN A 300 8.83 13.50 -26.09
C GLN A 300 10.27 13.10 -26.43
N LEU A 301 10.73 11.92 -25.97
CA LEU A 301 12.04 11.40 -26.33
C LEU A 301 12.12 11.11 -27.83
N CYS A 302 11.10 10.50 -28.43
CA CYS A 302 11.09 10.16 -29.86
C CYS A 302 10.91 11.34 -30.82
N SER A 303 10.32 12.46 -30.38
CA SER A 303 10.00 13.60 -31.25
C SER A 303 11.19 14.54 -31.52
N GLY A 304 12.33 14.30 -30.88
CA GLY A 304 13.54 15.12 -31.00
C GLY A 304 13.40 16.48 -30.31
N GLU A 305 14.40 16.88 -29.54
CA GLU A 305 14.68 18.30 -29.35
C GLU A 305 14.88 18.93 -30.74
N PRO A 306 14.33 20.11 -31.05
CA PRO A 306 14.83 20.86 -32.19
C PRO A 306 16.30 21.21 -31.87
N GLN A 307 17.23 20.43 -32.42
CA GLN A 307 18.57 20.93 -32.65
C GLN A 307 18.42 22.24 -33.42
N SER A 308 19.01 23.30 -32.91
CA SER A 308 19.14 24.60 -33.58
C SER A 308 19.61 24.41 -35.03
N GLY A 309 18.66 24.40 -35.96
CA GLY A 309 18.87 24.18 -37.40
C GLY A 309 17.52 24.10 -38.08
N GLY A 310 17.16 25.17 -38.82
CA GLY A 310 15.79 25.42 -39.28
C GLY A 310 15.14 24.30 -40.09
N GLY A 311 13.82 24.14 -39.90
CA GLY A 311 13.00 23.21 -40.68
C GLY A 311 11.56 23.11 -40.16
N VAL A 312 10.69 23.96 -40.71
CA VAL A 312 9.22 24.00 -40.72
C VAL A 312 8.46 22.79 -40.12
N SER A 313 7.65 23.05 -39.09
CA SER A 313 6.60 22.15 -38.57
C SER A 313 5.50 21.85 -39.61
N PRO A 314 5.04 20.60 -39.76
CA PRO A 314 3.81 20.30 -40.47
C PRO A 314 2.69 20.10 -39.44
N ASN A 315 1.90 21.14 -39.17
CA ASN A 315 0.47 21.02 -38.80
C ASN A 315 -0.14 22.41 -38.55
N SER A 316 -0.80 22.95 -39.58
CA SER A 316 -1.98 23.80 -39.41
C SER A 316 -2.81 23.79 -40.69
N PRO A 317 -4.10 23.45 -40.64
CA PRO A 317 -5.01 23.62 -41.76
C PRO A 317 -5.63 25.03 -41.67
N ALA A 318 -5.49 25.84 -42.71
CA ALA A 318 -6.35 27.00 -42.91
C ALA A 318 -6.48 27.30 -44.41
N ILE A 319 -7.64 26.93 -44.92
CA ILE A 319 -8.23 27.32 -46.20
C ILE A 319 -8.53 28.82 -46.15
N HIS A 320 -8.08 29.60 -47.14
CA HIS A 320 -8.91 30.52 -47.93
C HIS A 320 -8.03 31.27 -48.94
N ASN A 321 -8.27 31.11 -50.25
CA ASN A 321 -8.23 32.23 -51.18
C ASN A 321 -8.96 31.91 -52.48
N THR A 322 -9.90 32.79 -52.78
CA THR A 322 -10.72 32.93 -53.98
C THR A 322 -9.91 33.11 -55.26
N PRO A 323 -10.39 32.62 -56.42
CA PRO A 323 -9.72 32.85 -57.70
C PRO A 323 -10.23 34.13 -58.39
N THR A 324 -9.32 34.98 -58.83
CA THR A 324 -9.57 35.99 -59.88
C THR A 324 -8.96 35.51 -61.19
N ASN A 325 -9.80 35.59 -62.22
CA ASN A 325 -9.66 35.09 -63.57
C ASN A 325 -8.81 36.04 -64.44
N SER A 326 -8.09 35.49 -65.44
CA SER A 326 -7.51 36.08 -66.67
C SER A 326 -6.16 35.38 -66.94
N GLY A 327 -5.83 34.76 -68.07
CA GLY A 327 -6.39 34.68 -69.40
C GLY A 327 -5.23 34.46 -70.40
N ASN A 328 -5.40 33.47 -71.29
CA ASN A 328 -4.77 33.28 -72.61
C ASN A 328 -3.50 32.43 -72.86
N THR A 329 -3.77 31.27 -73.51
CA THR A 329 -3.21 30.71 -74.78
C THR A 329 -1.72 30.32 -74.80
N GLN A 330 -1.29 29.11 -75.22
CA GLN A 330 -1.51 28.45 -76.52
C GLN A 330 -0.94 27.00 -76.53
N SER A 331 -1.55 26.10 -77.35
CA SER A 331 -1.02 24.93 -78.11
C SER A 331 0.01 23.94 -77.47
N SER A 332 -0.06 22.60 -77.60
CA SER A 332 -0.47 21.73 -78.70
C SER A 332 -0.51 20.24 -78.27
N THR A 333 -1.41 19.47 -78.91
CA THR A 333 -1.39 18.03 -79.30
C THR A 333 -0.84 16.91 -78.40
N GLY A 334 -1.66 15.87 -78.19
CA GLY A 334 -1.16 14.47 -78.12
C GLY A 334 -1.95 13.46 -77.27
N GLN A 335 -2.90 12.77 -77.91
CA GLN A 335 -3.33 11.37 -77.71
C GLN A 335 -3.78 10.80 -76.34
N GLN A 336 -4.97 10.20 -76.39
CA GLN A 336 -5.55 9.25 -75.46
C GLN A 336 -4.69 7.97 -75.31
N GLN A 337 -4.50 7.50 -74.07
CA GLN A 337 -4.68 6.08 -73.77
C GLN A 337 -5.01 5.87 -72.28
N SER A 338 -6.10 5.14 -72.08
CA SER A 338 -6.68 4.66 -70.84
C SER A 338 -5.77 3.69 -70.09
N SER A 339 -5.58 3.91 -68.79
CA SER A 339 -5.17 2.87 -67.83
C SER A 339 -5.63 3.30 -66.43
N ASN A 340 -6.68 2.66 -65.93
CA ASN A 340 -7.06 2.70 -64.54
C ASN A 340 -5.97 2.03 -63.69
N SER A 341 -5.27 2.78 -62.84
CA SER A 341 -4.58 2.21 -61.68
C SER A 341 -4.95 3.00 -60.43
N LEU A 342 -5.70 2.34 -59.56
CA LEU A 342 -5.99 2.75 -58.20
C LEU A 342 -4.68 2.95 -57.44
N ILE A 343 -4.40 4.19 -57.02
CA ILE A 343 -3.30 4.52 -56.12
C ILE A 343 -3.68 4.03 -54.73
N ALA A 344 -3.13 2.89 -54.32
CA ALA A 344 -3.09 2.47 -52.94
C ALA A 344 -1.99 3.26 -52.22
N THR A 345 -2.39 4.05 -51.24
CA THR A 345 -1.53 4.77 -50.27
C THR A 345 -0.74 3.76 -49.44
N GLN A 346 0.51 3.48 -49.81
CA GLN A 346 1.50 2.86 -48.92
C GLN A 346 2.23 3.96 -48.14
N GLY A 347 1.98 4.05 -46.84
CA GLY A 347 2.60 5.04 -45.95
C GLY A 347 2.95 4.51 -44.56
N GLY A 348 3.32 3.23 -44.41
CA GLY A 348 3.49 2.59 -43.10
C GLY A 348 4.89 2.04 -42.76
N THR A 349 5.83 1.94 -43.70
CA THR A 349 7.07 1.17 -43.50
C THR A 349 8.28 2.01 -43.07
N ASN A 350 8.34 3.30 -43.43
CA ASN A 350 9.51 4.14 -43.14
C ASN A 350 9.58 4.60 -41.67
N THR A 351 8.46 4.81 -40.98
CA THR A 351 8.43 5.29 -39.59
C THR A 351 8.84 4.22 -38.57
N ALA A 352 8.48 2.96 -38.82
CA ALA A 352 8.84 1.83 -37.95
C ALA A 352 10.37 1.63 -37.88
N ASN A 353 11.04 1.73 -39.03
CA ASN A 353 12.51 1.60 -39.12
C ASN A 353 13.21 2.74 -38.35
N THR A 354 12.73 3.98 -38.47
CA THR A 354 13.29 5.13 -37.73
C THR A 354 13.16 4.98 -36.22
N LEU A 355 12.00 4.56 -35.71
CA LEU A 355 11.79 4.35 -34.27
C LEU A 355 12.68 3.24 -33.71
N SER A 356 12.86 2.14 -34.46
CA SER A 356 13.75 1.06 -34.03
C SER A 356 15.22 1.49 -33.96
N VAL A 357 15.69 2.37 -34.84
CA VAL A 357 17.04 2.95 -34.77
C VAL A 357 17.17 3.86 -33.53
N MET A 358 16.20 4.75 -33.30
CA MET A 358 16.17 5.64 -32.13
C MET A 358 16.20 4.86 -30.81
N PHE A 359 15.39 3.80 -30.68
CA PHE A 359 15.43 2.96 -29.49
C PHE A 359 16.78 2.25 -29.32
N ASN A 360 17.42 1.78 -30.39
CA ASN A 360 18.75 1.20 -30.30
C ASN A 360 19.82 2.20 -29.83
N GLU A 361 19.73 3.47 -30.26
CA GLU A 361 20.59 4.54 -29.77
C GLU A 361 20.37 4.80 -28.28
N TYR A 362 19.11 4.92 -27.83
CA TYR A 362 18.80 5.10 -26.42
C TYR A 362 19.22 3.91 -25.54
N LEU A 363 19.06 2.69 -26.03
CA LEU A 363 19.51 1.48 -25.34
C LEU A 363 21.03 1.38 -25.23
N SER A 364 21.75 2.02 -26.16
CA SER A 364 23.21 2.12 -26.15
C SER A 364 23.73 3.26 -25.26
N CYS A 365 22.85 4.20 -24.90
CA CYS A 365 23.17 5.33 -24.02
C CYS A 365 22.92 4.97 -22.54
N PRO A 366 23.94 4.93 -21.66
CA PRO A 366 23.75 4.58 -20.24
C PRO A 366 22.75 5.50 -19.51
N HIS A 367 22.62 6.73 -19.98
CA HIS A 367 21.70 7.73 -19.47
C HIS A 367 20.23 7.44 -19.82
N HIS A 368 19.94 7.01 -21.05
CA HIS A 368 18.55 6.82 -21.50
C HIS A 368 18.08 5.38 -21.42
N ARG A 369 19.00 4.42 -21.36
CA ARG A 369 18.71 2.98 -21.35
C ARG A 369 17.70 2.59 -20.27
N ASP A 370 17.99 2.91 -19.02
CA ASP A 370 17.13 2.52 -17.89
C ASP A 370 15.79 3.26 -17.90
N LEU A 371 15.78 4.50 -18.40
CA LEU A 371 14.56 5.27 -18.58
C LEU A 371 13.61 4.61 -19.59
N ILE A 372 14.13 4.33 -20.79
CA ILE A 372 13.35 3.72 -21.86
C ILE A 372 12.89 2.32 -21.46
N LEU A 373 13.75 1.52 -20.83
CA LEU A 373 13.36 0.18 -20.34
C LEU A 373 12.29 0.25 -19.24
N GLY A 374 12.42 1.18 -18.28
CA GLY A 374 11.44 1.34 -17.21
C GLY A 374 10.08 1.85 -17.71
N LEU A 375 10.08 2.88 -18.56
CA LEU A 375 8.86 3.39 -19.21
C LEU A 375 8.17 2.30 -20.05
N SER A 376 8.96 1.53 -20.80
CA SER A 376 8.44 0.41 -21.58
C SER A 376 7.85 -0.68 -20.71
N ALA A 377 8.53 -1.03 -19.60
CA ALA A 377 8.05 -2.03 -18.66
C ALA A 377 6.72 -1.62 -18.02
N ILE A 378 6.54 -0.35 -17.63
CA ILE A 378 5.27 0.14 -17.08
C ILE A 378 4.12 -0.09 -18.08
N LEU A 379 4.29 0.37 -19.33
CA LEU A 379 3.27 0.24 -20.36
C LEU A 379 2.97 -1.23 -20.70
N GLN A 380 4.01 -2.07 -20.76
CA GLN A 380 3.86 -3.50 -21.01
C GLN A 380 3.12 -4.20 -19.86
N VAL A 381 3.45 -3.89 -18.60
CA VAL A 381 2.77 -4.44 -17.43
C VAL A 381 1.30 -4.02 -17.40
N VAL A 382 0.99 -2.73 -17.62
CA VAL A 382 -0.41 -2.28 -17.68
C VAL A 382 -1.15 -2.95 -18.83
N THR A 383 -0.52 -3.13 -19.99
CA THR A 383 -1.14 -3.84 -21.13
C THR A 383 -1.52 -5.29 -20.81
N LEU A 384 -0.75 -5.95 -19.93
CA LEU A 384 -1.00 -7.35 -19.54
C LEU A 384 -1.97 -7.47 -18.37
N GLU A 385 -1.76 -6.70 -17.30
CA GLU A 385 -2.46 -6.87 -16.02
C GLU A 385 -3.68 -5.95 -15.86
N CYS A 386 -3.69 -4.79 -16.53
CA CYS A 386 -4.80 -3.83 -16.46
C CYS A 386 -5.12 -3.20 -17.85
N PRO A 387 -5.43 -4.01 -18.88
CA PRO A 387 -5.65 -3.51 -20.23
C PRO A 387 -6.83 -2.54 -20.34
N THR A 388 -7.80 -2.61 -19.43
CA THR A 388 -8.96 -1.69 -19.40
C THR A 388 -8.55 -0.23 -19.23
N ALA A 389 -7.48 0.02 -18.46
CA ALA A 389 -6.93 1.35 -18.26
C ALA A 389 -6.46 2.02 -19.57
N LEU A 390 -6.18 1.22 -20.60
CA LEU A 390 -5.70 1.67 -21.92
C LEU A 390 -6.82 1.80 -22.95
N VAL A 391 -8.05 1.40 -22.64
CA VAL A 391 -9.19 1.51 -23.56
C VAL A 391 -9.56 2.98 -23.76
N TRP A 392 -9.84 3.37 -25.01
CA TRP A 392 -10.28 4.71 -25.36
C TRP A 392 -11.55 5.10 -24.58
N ASN A 393 -11.60 6.32 -24.07
CA ASN A 393 -12.75 6.84 -23.34
C ASN A 393 -12.96 8.33 -23.63
N CYS A 394 -14.21 8.81 -23.60
CA CYS A 394 -14.60 10.20 -23.79
C CYS A 394 -15.37 10.73 -22.57
N ILE A 395 -14.70 10.82 -21.42
CA ILE A 395 -15.33 11.26 -20.17
C ILE A 395 -15.63 12.78 -20.25
N GLY A 396 -16.91 13.16 -20.09
CA GLY A 396 -17.32 14.56 -19.93
C GLY A 396 -17.27 15.41 -21.20
N GLU A 397 -17.49 14.82 -22.38
CA GLU A 397 -17.60 15.54 -23.67
C GLU A 397 -16.41 16.49 -23.96
N GLY A 398 -15.18 16.08 -23.60
CA GLY A 398 -13.98 16.88 -23.83
C GLY A 398 -13.70 17.98 -22.79
N LYS A 399 -14.51 18.09 -21.73
CA LYS A 399 -14.26 19.03 -20.61
C LYS A 399 -13.36 18.46 -19.50
N SER A 400 -13.15 17.14 -19.48
CA SER A 400 -12.26 16.47 -18.51
C SER A 400 -10.78 16.64 -18.87
N THR A 401 -9.89 16.43 -17.89
CA THR A 401 -8.44 16.50 -18.10
C THR A 401 -7.97 15.53 -19.19
N SER A 402 -7.01 15.96 -20.02
CA SER A 402 -6.47 15.19 -21.16
C SER A 402 -5.98 13.78 -20.81
N VAL A 403 -5.67 13.53 -19.53
CA VAL A 403 -5.25 12.23 -19.00
C VAL A 403 -6.36 11.17 -19.02
N LEU A 404 -7.63 11.60 -18.95
CA LEU A 404 -8.79 10.71 -18.85
C LEU A 404 -9.58 10.59 -20.16
N ASN A 405 -9.23 11.39 -21.16
CA ASN A 405 -9.85 11.42 -22.48
C ASN A 405 -8.94 10.80 -23.52
N GLY A 406 -9.51 10.08 -24.49
CA GLY A 406 -8.76 9.27 -25.44
C GLY A 406 -8.17 8.02 -24.79
N SER A 407 -7.37 7.27 -25.51
CA SER A 407 -6.53 6.21 -24.96
C SER A 407 -5.16 6.78 -24.55
N PRO A 408 -4.57 6.36 -23.41
CA PRO A 408 -3.15 6.61 -23.13
C PRO A 408 -2.20 6.17 -24.26
N LEU A 409 -2.61 5.20 -25.08
CA LEU A 409 -1.81 4.70 -26.20
C LEU A 409 -1.84 5.63 -27.42
N ASP A 410 -2.78 6.57 -27.50
CA ASP A 410 -2.85 7.56 -28.59
C ASP A 410 -1.62 8.50 -28.58
N HIS A 411 -0.97 8.61 -27.43
CA HIS A 411 0.27 9.38 -27.25
C HIS A 411 1.54 8.55 -27.48
N LEU A 412 1.43 7.24 -27.67
CA LEU A 412 2.59 6.35 -27.81
C LEU A 412 2.98 6.23 -29.29
N PRO A 413 4.25 6.46 -29.69
CA PRO A 413 4.65 6.46 -31.09
C PRO A 413 4.67 5.06 -31.74
N CYS A 414 4.55 4.00 -30.94
CA CYS A 414 4.52 2.60 -31.40
C CYS A 414 3.65 1.76 -30.46
N SER A 415 3.39 0.50 -30.81
CA SER A 415 2.59 -0.37 -29.95
C SER A 415 3.37 -0.83 -28.69
N PRO A 416 2.70 -1.11 -27.55
CA PRO A 416 3.36 -1.66 -26.36
C PRO A 416 4.23 -2.91 -26.63
N ALA A 417 3.81 -3.78 -27.54
CA ALA A 417 4.53 -4.97 -27.97
C ALA A 417 5.75 -4.67 -28.85
N ALA A 418 5.89 -3.46 -29.40
CA ALA A 418 7.06 -3.00 -30.15
C ALA A 418 8.09 -2.31 -29.25
N LEU A 419 7.71 -1.91 -28.04
CA LEU A 419 8.61 -1.27 -27.09
C LEU A 419 9.80 -2.19 -26.70
N PRO A 420 10.95 -1.58 -26.36
CA PRO A 420 12.12 -2.33 -25.93
C PRO A 420 11.88 -3.04 -24.61
N MET A 421 12.59 -4.15 -24.41
CA MET A 421 12.55 -4.97 -23.21
C MET A 421 13.93 -5.57 -22.94
N PRO A 422 14.30 -5.86 -21.68
CA PRO A 422 15.54 -6.56 -21.37
C PRO A 422 15.61 -7.90 -22.11
N GLN A 423 16.82 -8.32 -22.51
CA GLN A 423 17.00 -9.58 -23.24
C GLN A 423 16.70 -10.78 -22.32
N ARG A 424 15.64 -11.52 -22.63
CA ARG A 424 15.22 -12.75 -21.93
C ARG A 424 14.70 -13.77 -22.92
N SER A 425 14.86 -15.06 -22.64
CA SER A 425 14.36 -16.16 -23.47
C SER A 425 12.82 -16.17 -23.58
N THR A 426 12.13 -15.60 -22.61
CA THR A 426 10.66 -15.50 -22.56
C THR A 426 10.09 -14.36 -23.40
N ASN A 427 10.92 -13.47 -23.95
CA ASN A 427 10.47 -12.29 -24.70
C ASN A 427 9.51 -12.61 -25.86
N PRO A 428 9.70 -13.66 -26.68
CA PRO A 428 8.73 -14.01 -27.73
C PRO A 428 7.34 -14.32 -27.17
N HIS A 429 7.27 -15.03 -26.04
CA HIS A 429 6.00 -15.35 -25.39
C HIS A 429 5.33 -14.09 -24.83
N VAL A 430 6.09 -13.24 -24.13
CA VAL A 430 5.58 -11.97 -23.61
C VAL A 430 5.08 -11.05 -24.73
N ARG A 431 5.81 -10.95 -25.85
CA ARG A 431 5.36 -10.18 -27.02
C ARG A 431 4.06 -10.72 -27.62
N ASN A 432 3.85 -12.04 -27.61
CA ASN A 432 2.58 -12.62 -28.07
C ASN A 432 1.43 -12.26 -27.12
N GLN A 433 1.65 -12.33 -25.80
CA GLN A 433 0.64 -11.90 -24.81
C GLN A 433 0.32 -10.41 -24.94
N LEU A 434 1.33 -9.56 -25.15
CA LEU A 434 1.14 -8.13 -25.39
C LEU A 434 0.30 -7.86 -26.63
N LYS A 435 0.53 -8.57 -27.74
CA LYS A 435 -0.29 -8.46 -28.96
C LYS A 435 -1.74 -8.86 -28.72
N LEU A 436 -2.00 -9.88 -27.90
CA LEU A 436 -3.36 -10.27 -27.52
C LEU A 436 -4.03 -9.18 -26.67
N GLY A 437 -3.31 -8.62 -25.70
CA GLY A 437 -3.77 -7.48 -24.89
C GLY A 437 -4.08 -6.25 -25.75
N GLU A 438 -3.21 -5.91 -26.70
CA GLU A 438 -3.42 -4.83 -27.67
C GLU A 438 -4.69 -5.03 -28.51
N GLU A 439 -4.95 -6.25 -28.98
CA GLU A 439 -6.15 -6.55 -29.76
C GLU A 439 -7.42 -6.39 -28.93
N LEU A 440 -7.40 -6.85 -27.67
CA LEU A 440 -8.50 -6.63 -26.74
C LEU A 440 -8.75 -5.13 -26.51
N ILE A 441 -7.68 -4.34 -26.33
CA ILE A 441 -7.78 -2.89 -26.14
C ILE A 441 -8.39 -2.24 -27.38
N LYS A 442 -7.94 -2.60 -28.59
CA LYS A 442 -8.47 -2.06 -29.85
C LYS A 442 -9.95 -2.39 -30.01
N GLN A 443 -10.34 -3.65 -29.83
CA GLN A 443 -11.73 -4.09 -29.96
C GLN A 443 -12.65 -3.33 -28.98
N ARG A 444 -12.24 -3.18 -27.72
CA ARG A 444 -13.03 -2.45 -26.71
C ARG A 444 -13.06 -0.95 -26.98
N SER A 445 -11.98 -0.38 -27.49
CA SER A 445 -11.90 1.04 -27.85
C SER A 445 -12.83 1.37 -29.01
N GLN A 446 -12.85 0.55 -30.07
CA GLN A 446 -13.78 0.71 -31.19
C GLN A 446 -15.25 0.60 -30.75
N ALA A 447 -15.56 -0.32 -29.83
CA ALA A 447 -16.89 -0.42 -29.25
C ALA A 447 -17.26 0.85 -28.44
N ALA A 448 -16.33 1.37 -27.65
CA ALA A 448 -16.53 2.59 -26.88
C ALA A 448 -16.76 3.81 -27.79
N GLU A 449 -15.95 3.99 -28.84
CA GLU A 449 -16.10 5.04 -29.85
C GLU A 449 -17.43 4.92 -30.61
N GLY A 450 -17.84 3.69 -30.95
CA GLY A 450 -19.12 3.38 -31.57
C GLY A 450 -20.34 3.60 -30.68
N ARG A 451 -20.17 4.17 -29.47
CA ARG A 451 -21.21 4.34 -28.45
C ARG A 451 -22.01 3.06 -28.26
N TRP A 452 -21.30 1.96 -28.01
CA TRP A 452 -21.87 0.61 -27.77
C TRP A 452 -23.10 0.60 -26.85
N SER A 453 -23.21 1.56 -25.93
CA SER A 453 -24.44 1.91 -25.22
C SER A 453 -25.11 3.14 -25.88
N CYS A 454 -25.97 2.91 -26.87
CA CYS A 454 -26.67 4.00 -27.55
C CYS A 454 -27.79 4.59 -26.68
N ASP A 455 -28.15 5.85 -26.91
CA ASP A 455 -29.14 6.58 -26.09
C ASP A 455 -30.49 5.86 -25.98
N LYS A 456 -30.90 5.18 -27.07
CA LYS A 456 -32.14 4.38 -27.10
C LYS A 456 -32.08 3.20 -26.12
N TRP A 457 -30.93 2.56 -25.97
CA TRP A 457 -30.75 1.47 -25.02
C TRP A 457 -30.67 2.00 -23.59
N GLN A 458 -29.99 3.13 -23.36
CA GLN A 458 -29.91 3.77 -22.04
C GLN A 458 -31.30 4.19 -21.49
N GLN A 459 -32.21 4.57 -22.38
CA GLN A 459 -33.60 4.90 -22.04
C GLN A 459 -34.48 3.67 -21.75
N SER A 460 -34.03 2.45 -22.07
CA SER A 460 -34.75 1.22 -21.70
C SER A 460 -34.68 0.96 -20.19
N SER A 461 -35.61 0.19 -19.65
CA SER A 461 -35.59 -0.20 -18.23
C SER A 461 -34.28 -0.91 -17.82
N ALA A 462 -33.72 -1.74 -18.71
CA ALA A 462 -32.43 -2.39 -18.53
C ALA A 462 -31.26 -1.39 -18.55
N GLY A 463 -31.30 -0.42 -19.46
CA GLY A 463 -30.31 0.66 -19.55
C GLY A 463 -30.30 1.55 -18.32
N VAL A 464 -31.48 1.97 -17.85
CA VAL A 464 -31.62 2.77 -16.61
C VAL A 464 -31.07 2.02 -15.40
N THR A 465 -31.35 0.72 -15.28
CA THR A 465 -30.81 -0.11 -14.20
C THR A 465 -29.29 -0.21 -14.28
N THR A 466 -28.76 -0.42 -15.49
CA THR A 466 -27.30 -0.48 -15.72
C THR A 466 -26.63 0.83 -15.37
N VAL A 467 -27.17 1.98 -15.78
CA VAL A 467 -26.63 3.32 -15.44
C VAL A 467 -26.63 3.54 -13.93
N LYS A 468 -27.68 3.14 -13.21
CA LYS A 468 -27.70 3.21 -11.74
C LYS A 468 -26.60 2.37 -11.10
N VAL A 469 -26.38 1.15 -11.59
CA VAL A 469 -25.30 0.28 -11.12
C VAL A 469 -23.93 0.90 -11.44
N LEU A 470 -23.72 1.41 -12.65
CA LEU A 470 -22.47 2.06 -13.03
C LEU A 470 -22.18 3.30 -12.20
N ASN A 471 -23.19 4.12 -11.89
CA ASN A 471 -23.02 5.28 -11.01
C ASN A 471 -22.68 4.87 -9.58
N ALA A 472 -23.28 3.79 -9.07
CA ALA A 472 -22.93 3.24 -7.77
C ALA A 472 -21.49 2.69 -7.76
N LEU A 473 -21.08 1.99 -8.82
CA LEU A 473 -19.71 1.51 -8.98
C LEU A 473 -18.70 2.67 -9.07
N ASP A 474 -18.97 3.72 -9.85
CA ASP A 474 -18.10 4.91 -9.92
C ASP A 474 -17.99 5.63 -8.56
N ALA A 475 -19.07 5.68 -7.79
CA ALA A 475 -19.03 6.21 -6.42
C ALA A 475 -18.16 5.33 -5.50
N LEU A 476 -18.30 4.00 -5.59
CA LEU A 476 -17.51 3.04 -4.81
C LEU A 476 -16.03 3.06 -5.20
N ASP A 477 -15.71 3.16 -6.50
CA ASP A 477 -14.34 3.20 -7.02
C ASP A 477 -13.60 4.49 -6.62
N ARG A 478 -14.33 5.59 -6.41
CA ARG A 478 -13.78 6.86 -5.91
C ARG A 478 -13.71 6.94 -4.40
N HIS A 479 -14.46 6.09 -3.70
CA HIS A 479 -14.55 6.10 -2.25
C HIS A 479 -13.34 5.42 -1.61
N SER A 480 -12.67 6.10 -0.69
CA SER A 480 -11.60 5.49 0.10
C SER A 480 -12.21 4.79 1.32
N PHE A 481 -12.32 3.47 1.31
CA PHE A 481 -12.91 2.72 2.43
C PHE A 481 -12.13 2.82 3.74
N GLU A 482 -10.87 3.23 3.68
CA GLU A 482 -10.00 3.42 4.85
C GLU A 482 -10.20 4.80 5.51
N ARG A 483 -10.85 5.75 4.81
CA ARG A 483 -10.98 7.13 5.24
C ARG A 483 -12.40 7.43 5.73
N VAL A 484 -12.54 7.87 6.98
CA VAL A 484 -13.85 8.28 7.53
C VAL A 484 -13.83 9.79 7.80
N ASP A 485 -14.13 10.60 6.78
CA ASP A 485 -14.33 12.04 6.91
C ASP A 485 -15.61 12.52 6.21
N ALA A 486 -16.04 13.75 6.52
CA ALA A 486 -17.31 14.30 6.03
C ALA A 486 -17.34 14.56 4.50
N GLY A 487 -16.20 14.48 3.82
CA GLY A 487 -16.07 14.61 2.37
C GLY A 487 -15.95 13.27 1.64
N ASN A 488 -15.89 12.15 2.37
CA ASN A 488 -15.75 10.79 1.87
C ASN A 488 -16.87 9.91 2.45
N SER A 489 -18.12 10.29 2.16
CA SER A 489 -19.30 9.51 2.51
C SER A 489 -20.01 9.07 1.23
N LEU A 490 -20.37 7.78 1.15
CA LEU A 490 -21.18 7.19 0.07
C LEU A 490 -22.59 7.77 -0.01
#